data_AF-A0A7R9SBU0-F1
#
_entry.id   AF-A0A7R9SBU0-F1
#
_cell.length_a   1.000
_cell.length_b   1.000
_cell.length_c   1.000
_cell.angle_alpha   90.00
_cell.angle_beta   90.00
_cell.angle_gamma   90.00
#
_symmetry.space_group_name_H-M   'P 1'
#
loop_
_entity.id
_entity.type
_entity.pdbx_description
1 polymer ?
#
loop_
_entity_poly.entity_id
_entity_poly.type
_entity_poly.pdbx_seq_one_letter_code
_entity_poly.pdbx_strand_id
1 'polypeptide(L)'
;EYPVPSQVIVGRTLSKNAMSVCTKIALQINCKMGGELYHVKIPLGDTMLVGYDTYHDSQRKGQSVGGVVCSLNKNFTRYYSSCTFHSN
;
A
#
# COMPACT_ATOMS: atom_id res chain seq x y z
N GLU A 1 -14.22 -11.21 10.20
CA GLU A 1 -13.18 -10.17 10.33
C GLU A 1 -13.78 -8.81 10.01
N TYR A 2 -13.24 -7.72 10.56
CA TYR A 2 -13.66 -6.35 10.24
C TYR A 2 -12.58 -5.65 9.42
N PRO A 3 -12.92 -4.93 8.34
CA PRO A 3 -11.94 -4.24 7.50
C PRO A 3 -11.49 -2.92 8.15
N VAL A 4 -10.81 -3.00 9.30
CA VAL A 4 -10.29 -1.83 10.03
C VAL A 4 -8.80 -1.69 9.74
N PRO A 5 -8.36 -0.61 9.07
CA PRO A 5 -6.94 -0.34 8.87
C PRO A 5 -6.20 -0.25 10.21
N SER A 6 -5.05 -0.92 10.32
CA SER A 6 -4.28 -1.00 11.56
C SER A 6 -2.85 -0.48 11.39
N GLN A 7 -2.21 -0.05 12.49
CA GLN A 7 -0.82 0.40 12.52
C GLN A 7 -0.06 -0.27 13.68
N VAL A 8 0.89 -1.14 13.33
CA VAL A 8 1.76 -1.80 14.32
C VAL A 8 3.06 -1.00 14.45
N ILE A 9 3.53 -0.83 15.68
CA ILE A 9 4.77 -0.10 16.02
C ILE A 9 5.56 -0.93 17.03
N VAL A 10 6.82 -1.20 16.74
CA VAL A 10 7.70 -1.89 17.70
C VAL A 10 8.18 -0.87 18.74
N GLY A 11 8.00 -1.17 20.03
CA GLY A 11 8.31 -0.24 21.12
C GLY A 11 9.74 0.33 21.07
N ARG A 12 10.73 -0.49 20.68
CA ARG A 12 12.13 -0.04 20.53
C ARG A 12 12.31 1.08 19.50
N THR A 13 11.45 1.15 18.49
CA THR A 13 11.52 2.18 17.42
C THR A 13 11.19 3.58 17.96
N LEU A 14 10.55 3.67 19.13
CA LEU A 14 10.19 4.94 19.79
C LEU A 14 11.20 5.39 20.84
N SER A 15 12.30 4.65 21.05
CA SER A 15 13.06 4.72 22.30
C SER A 15 14.02 5.92 22.48
N LYS A 16 14.28 6.77 21.46
CA LYS A 16 14.97 8.09 21.60
C LYS A 16 14.66 9.01 20.41
N ASN A 17 14.48 10.31 20.66
CA ASN A 17 14.28 11.41 19.69
C ASN A 17 13.65 10.97 18.34
N ALA A 18 12.44 10.42 18.44
CA ALA A 18 11.81 9.66 17.36
C ALA A 18 11.01 10.54 16.40
N MET A 19 11.27 11.86 16.33
CA MET A 19 10.40 12.77 15.57
C MET A 19 10.26 12.33 14.10
N SER A 20 11.36 12.00 13.44
CA SER A 20 11.34 11.51 12.05
C SER A 20 10.58 10.19 11.88
N VAL A 21 10.64 9.30 12.88
CA VAL A 21 9.89 8.05 12.91
C VAL A 21 8.41 8.33 13.09
N CYS A 22 8.04 9.15 14.07
CA CYS A 22 6.67 9.54 14.35
C CYS A 22 6.04 10.26 13.15
N THR A 23 6.77 11.13 12.46
CA THR A 23 6.31 11.75 11.21
C THR A 23 6.00 10.68 10.16
N LYS A 24 6.88 9.71 9.92
CA LYS A 24 6.62 8.62 8.96
C LYS A 24 5.42 7.76 9.35
N ILE A 25 5.23 7.48 10.64
CA ILE A 25 4.06 6.76 11.14
C ILE A 25 2.78 7.57 10.86
N ALA A 26 2.77 8.87 11.16
CA ALA A 26 1.62 9.74 10.89
C ALA A 26 1.29 9.79 9.39
N LEU A 27 2.32 9.89 8.53
CA LEU A 27 2.17 9.83 7.07
C LEU A 27 1.56 8.50 6.63
N GLN A 28 2.03 7.37 7.18
CA GLN A 28 1.48 6.04 6.86
C GLN A 28 0.01 5.89 7.31
N ILE A 29 -0.33 6.40 8.49
CA ILE A 29 -1.72 6.40 8.99
C ILE A 29 -2.61 7.23 8.04
N ASN A 30 -2.15 8.39 7.59
CA ASN A 30 -2.87 9.21 6.61
C ASN A 30 -3.15 8.42 5.32
N CYS A 31 -2.14 7.74 4.76
CA CYS A 31 -2.32 6.91 3.56
C CYS A 31 -3.32 5.76 3.78
N LYS A 32 -3.31 5.11 4.94
CA LYS A 32 -4.24 4.02 5.27
C LYS A 32 -5.70 4.47 5.37
N MET A 33 -5.92 5.74 5.70
CA MET A 33 -7.25 6.36 5.72
C MET A 33 -7.66 6.93 4.36
N GLY A 34 -6.87 6.71 3.31
CA GLY A 34 -7.13 7.22 1.95
C GLY A 34 -6.65 8.65 1.70
N GLY A 35 -5.84 9.21 2.59
CA GLY A 35 -5.22 10.52 2.41
C GLY A 35 -4.09 10.50 1.38
N GLU A 36 -3.84 11.65 0.76
CA GLU A 36 -2.85 11.86 -0.29
C GLU A 36 -1.76 12.79 0.23
N LEU A 37 -0.51 12.31 0.30
CA LEU A 37 0.58 13.08 0.90
C LEU A 37 1.19 14.08 -0.09
N TYR A 38 1.63 13.58 -1.24
CA TYR A 38 2.33 14.32 -2.28
C TYR A 38 1.99 13.71 -3.63
N HIS A 39 2.10 14.49 -4.70
CA HIS A 39 2.04 13.99 -6.07
C HIS A 39 3.12 14.65 -6.92
N VAL A 40 3.44 14.03 -8.05
CA VAL A 40 4.30 14.62 -9.07
C VAL A 40 3.42 14.97 -10.27
N LYS A 41 3.75 16.08 -10.95
CA LYS A 41 3.08 16.43 -12.20
C LYS A 41 3.48 15.43 -13.28
N ILE A 42 2.55 14.56 -13.64
CA ILE A 42 2.70 13.61 -14.74
C ILE A 42 1.82 14.11 -15.90
N PRO A 43 2.37 14.44 -17.08
CA PRO A 43 1.62 15.04 -18.18
C PRO A 43 0.83 13.99 -18.98
N LEU A 44 0.06 13.15 -18.28
CA LEU A 44 -0.82 12.14 -18.88
C LEU A 44 -2.27 12.48 -18.56
N GLY A 45 -3.12 12.49 -19.59
CA GLY A 45 -4.57 12.66 -19.48
C GLY A 45 -5.28 11.31 -19.60
N ASP A 46 -6.44 11.17 -18.94
CA ASP A 46 -7.36 10.03 -19.05
C ASP A 46 -6.67 8.65 -19.04
N THR A 47 -5.65 8.53 -18.19
CA THR A 47 -4.81 7.34 -18.07
C THR A 47 -5.01 6.70 -16.70
N MET A 48 -5.02 5.37 -16.66
CA MET A 48 -4.97 4.57 -15.43
C MET A 48 -3.64 3.81 -15.39
N LEU A 49 -2.87 4.02 -14.33
CA LEU A 49 -1.66 3.24 -14.06
C LEU A 49 -2.07 1.95 -13.35
N VAL A 50 -1.56 0.81 -13.86
CA VAL A 50 -1.83 -0.52 -13.31
C VAL A 50 -0.51 -1.22 -13.01
N GLY A 51 -0.37 -1.67 -11.77
CA GLY A 51 0.72 -2.53 -11.32
C GLY A 51 0.19 -3.93 -10.99
N TYR A 52 0.94 -4.95 -11.35
CA TYR A 52 0.65 -6.34 -11.04
C TYR A 52 1.90 -7.03 -10.52
N ASP A 53 1.75 -7.82 -9.45
CA ASP A 53 2.81 -8.64 -8.88
C ASP A 53 2.27 -9.99 -8.43
N THR A 54 3.11 -11.02 -8.42
CA THR A 54 2.75 -12.37 -7.97
C THR A 54 3.73 -12.86 -6.91
N TYR A 55 3.18 -13.34 -5.80
CA TYR A 55 3.95 -14.01 -4.75
C TYR A 55 3.70 -15.51 -4.76
N HIS A 56 4.77 -16.31 -4.77
CA HIS A 56 4.71 -17.75 -4.63
C HIS A 56 4.87 -18.15 -3.16
N ASP A 57 3.87 -18.83 -2.59
CA ASP A 57 3.87 -19.19 -1.17
C ASP A 57 4.96 -20.23 -0.88
N SER A 58 5.92 -19.84 -0.02
CA SER A 58 7.03 -20.71 0.37
C SER A 58 6.64 -21.80 1.37
N GLN A 59 5.53 -21.62 2.11
CA GLN A 59 5.00 -22.62 3.04
C GLN A 59 4.00 -23.56 2.36
N ARG A 60 3.22 -23.05 1.39
CA ARG A 60 2.24 -23.83 0.61
C ARG A 60 2.67 -23.97 -0.85
N LYS A 61 3.53 -24.96 -1.12
CA LYS A 61 3.99 -25.28 -2.49
C LYS A 61 2.79 -25.42 -3.44
N GLY A 62 2.86 -24.74 -4.58
CA GLY A 62 1.83 -24.78 -5.64
C GLY A 62 0.72 -23.72 -5.49
N GLN A 63 0.73 -22.91 -4.43
CA GLN A 63 -0.17 -21.76 -4.30
C GLN A 63 0.57 -20.44 -4.56
N SER A 64 -0.09 -19.55 -5.29
CA SER A 64 0.41 -18.23 -5.61
C SER A 64 -0.69 -17.19 -5.37
N VAL A 65 -0.27 -15.97 -5.09
CA VAL A 65 -1.17 -14.82 -4.90
C VAL A 65 -0.80 -13.77 -5.93
N GLY A 66 -1.76 -13.41 -6.78
CA GLY A 66 -1.65 -12.27 -7.68
C GLY A 66 -2.27 -11.04 -7.04
N GLY A 67 -1.52 -9.95 -6.96
CA GLY A 67 -1.98 -8.65 -6.48
C GLY A 67 -2.03 -7.65 -7.64
N VAL A 68 -3.14 -6.93 -7.77
CA VAL A 68 -3.28 -5.81 -8.73
C VAL A 68 -3.55 -4.51 -7.98
N VAL A 69 -2.95 -3.42 -8.44
CA VAL A 69 -3.16 -2.07 -7.93
C VAL A 69 -3.37 -1.11 -9.11
N CYS A 70 -4.45 -0.32 -9.06
CA CYS A 70 -4.84 0.59 -10.13
C CYS A 70 -5.04 2.02 -9.60
N SER A 71 -4.51 3.03 -10.28
CA SER A 71 -4.75 4.44 -9.92
C SER A 71 -6.19 4.87 -10.22
N LEU A 72 -6.76 5.76 -9.39
CA LEU A 72 -8.16 6.18 -9.49
C LEU A 72 -8.36 7.66 -9.83
N ASN A 73 -7.30 8.47 -9.76
CA ASN A 73 -7.38 9.90 -9.96
C ASN A 73 -6.23 10.42 -10.83
N LYS A 74 -6.42 11.62 -11.40
CA LYS A 74 -5.47 12.28 -12.31
C LYS A 74 -4.10 12.55 -11.68
N ASN A 75 -4.05 12.65 -10.35
CA ASN A 75 -2.81 12.88 -9.61
C ASN A 75 -2.06 11.58 -9.29
N PHE A 76 -2.64 10.41 -9.61
CA PHE A 76 -2.05 9.10 -9.32
C PHE A 76 -1.70 8.93 -7.84
N THR A 77 -2.62 9.31 -6.95
CA THR A 77 -2.43 9.27 -5.48
C THR A 77 -3.47 8.40 -4.78
N ARG A 78 -4.59 8.07 -5.43
CA ARG A 78 -5.59 7.14 -4.93
C ARG A 78 -5.55 5.85 -5.72
N TYR A 79 -5.69 4.74 -5.02
CA TYR A 79 -5.51 3.42 -5.59
C TYR A 79 -6.63 2.47 -5.19
N TYR A 80 -7.08 1.67 -6.15
CA TYR A 80 -7.81 0.44 -5.93
C TYR A 80 -6.80 -0.71 -5.85
N SER A 81 -7.03 -1.67 -4.96
CA SER A 81 -6.24 -2.90 -4.90
C SER A 81 -7.12 -4.12 -4.74
N SER A 82 -6.69 -5.24 -5.33
CA SER A 82 -7.34 -6.54 -5.19
C SER A 82 -6.30 -7.65 -5.25
N CYS A 83 -6.58 -8.75 -4.55
CA CYS A 83 -5.71 -9.92 -4.51
C CYS A 83 -6.52 -11.18 -4.86
N THR A 84 -5.92 -12.08 -5.62
CA THR A 84 -6.53 -13.36 -6.00
C THR A 84 -5.57 -14.51 -5.74
N PHE A 85 -6.12 -15.62 -5.23
CA PHE A 85 -5.36 -16.85 -5.04
C PHE A 85 -5.47 -17.70 -6.29
N HIS A 86 -4.36 -18.25 -6.75
CA HIS A 86 -4.34 -19.18 -7.85
C HIS A 86 -3.40 -20.35 -7.55
N SER A 87 -3.78 -21.52 -8.02
CA SER A 87 -2.94 -22.72 -8.00
C SER A 87 -2.26 -22.84 -9.35
N ASN A 88 -0.97 -23.19 -9.34
CA ASN A 88 -0.26 -23.55 -10.57
C ASN A 88 -0.69 -24.93 -11.07
#